data_AF-A0A4Q4V145-F1
#
_entry.id   AF-A0A4Q4V145-F1
#
_cell.length_a   1.000
_cell.length_b   1.000
_cell.length_c   1.000
_cell.angle_alpha   90.00
_cell.angle_beta   90.00
_cell.angle_gamma   90.00
#
_symmetry.space_group_name_H-M   'P 1'
#
loop_
_entity.id
_entity.type
_entity.pdbx_description
1 polymer ?
#
loop_
_entity_poly.entity_id
_entity_poly.type
_entity_poly.pdbx_seq_one_letter_code
_entity_poly.pdbx_strand_id
1 'polypeptide(L)'
;MSLISNQKQMRARIARKVLLLSLAFAVKGKHRGRYRLAGDAAPRIDAAITCCGEDVDMIMDTAAGTATQDNPPDCFRIFILDDGQSSTLCKAVEKYNQSGDILGQGGQTHSVVNDLVGPMTDDLGTVQCFGMGYIVRRAALEDIGGYPQVNFGEDVFCSHVLYGHGWGVAFLRENLQTGLAAGNFQAVLKQHMRWLPSLQGI
;
A
#
# COMPACT_ATOMS: atom_id res chain seq x y z
N MET A 1 40.73 -26.43 22.23
CA MET A 1 40.08 -25.23 22.81
C MET A 1 40.17 -23.95 21.94
N SER A 2 41.09 -23.84 20.96
CA SER A 2 41.28 -22.60 20.17
C SER A 2 40.27 -22.37 19.02
N LEU A 3 39.80 -23.43 18.36
CA LEU A 3 38.88 -23.34 17.20
C LEU A 3 37.49 -22.78 17.56
N ILE A 4 36.94 -23.18 18.72
CA ILE A 4 35.62 -22.73 19.20
C ILE A 4 35.65 -21.25 19.61
N SER A 5 36.76 -20.82 20.22
CA SER A 5 37.01 -19.40 20.55
C SER A 5 37.06 -18.53 19.29
N ASN A 6 37.77 -19.01 18.26
CA ASN A 6 37.93 -18.29 17.00
C ASN A 6 36.60 -18.18 16.23
N GLN A 7 35.77 -19.23 16.24
CA GLN A 7 34.42 -19.16 15.67
C GLN A 7 33.47 -18.22 16.43
N LYS A 8 33.53 -18.18 17.77
CA LYS A 8 32.75 -17.22 18.57
C LYS A 8 33.16 -15.78 18.27
N GLN A 9 34.47 -15.51 18.17
CA GLN A 9 34.98 -14.19 17.81
C GLN A 9 34.62 -13.79 16.37
N MET A 10 34.66 -14.74 15.43
CA MET A 10 34.24 -14.50 14.05
C MET A 10 32.74 -14.18 13.96
N ARG A 11 31.88 -14.94 14.65
CA ARG A 11 30.43 -14.68 14.74
C ARG A 11 30.13 -13.32 15.38
N ALA A 12 30.83 -12.96 16.46
CA ALA A 12 30.67 -11.66 17.09
C ALA A 12 31.10 -10.50 16.17
N ARG A 13 32.18 -10.67 15.39
CA ARG A 13 32.62 -9.68 14.39
C ARG A 13 31.63 -9.53 13.24
N ILE A 14 31.06 -10.65 12.76
CA ILE A 14 30.02 -10.63 11.72
C ILE A 14 28.76 -9.96 12.27
N ALA A 15 28.26 -10.38 13.44
CA ALA A 15 27.09 -9.78 14.07
C ALA A 15 27.25 -8.28 14.31
N ARG A 16 28.44 -7.84 14.76
CA ARG A 16 28.74 -6.42 14.98
C ARG A 16 28.85 -5.64 13.66
N LYS A 17 29.39 -6.24 12.60
CA LYS A 17 29.39 -5.64 11.26
C LYS A 17 27.98 -5.54 10.68
N VAL A 18 27.15 -6.57 10.83
CA VAL A 18 25.75 -6.56 10.43
C VAL A 18 25.00 -5.47 11.20
N LEU A 19 25.15 -5.40 12.53
CA LEU A 19 24.53 -4.37 13.36
C LEU A 19 24.98 -2.95 13.00
N LEU A 20 26.27 -2.74 12.74
CA LEU A 20 26.81 -1.44 12.30
C LEU A 20 26.31 -1.06 10.90
N LEU A 21 26.16 -2.02 9.98
CA LEU A 21 25.55 -1.79 8.68
C LEU A 21 24.08 -1.36 8.84
N SER A 22 23.31 -2.10 9.65
CA SER A 22 21.92 -1.77 9.96
C SER A 22 21.77 -0.37 10.58
N LEU A 23 22.67 0.01 11.49
CA LEU A 23 22.72 1.35 12.08
C LEU A 23 23.11 2.43 11.06
N ALA A 24 24.05 2.14 10.15
CA ALA A 24 24.44 3.09 9.10
C ALA A 24 23.29 3.38 8.11
N PHE A 25 22.44 2.38 7.83
CA PHE A 25 21.22 2.57 7.05
C PHE A 25 20.11 3.32 7.81
N ALA A 26 20.06 3.19 9.14
CA ALA A 26 19.10 3.93 9.96
C ALA A 26 19.39 5.45 10.05
N VAL A 27 20.61 5.91 9.71
CA VAL A 27 21.06 7.30 9.97
C VAL A 27 20.91 8.23 8.75
N LYS A 28 20.68 7.73 7.53
CA LYS A 28 20.49 8.57 6.33
C LYS A 28 19.09 8.43 5.76
N GLY A 29 18.12 9.01 6.46
CA GLY A 29 16.77 9.17 5.92
C GLY A 29 16.77 10.09 4.70
N LYS A 30 16.27 9.63 3.55
CA LYS A 30 15.90 10.51 2.43
C LYS A 30 14.70 11.36 2.87
N HIS A 31 14.96 12.58 3.32
CA HIS A 31 13.90 13.52 3.64
C HIS A 31 13.23 14.00 2.34
N ARG A 32 11.99 13.57 2.10
CA ARG A 32 11.17 14.05 0.98
C ARG A 32 10.34 15.25 1.44
N GLY A 33 10.36 16.33 0.67
CA GLY A 33 9.50 17.48 0.92
C GLY A 33 8.03 17.07 0.85
N ARG A 34 7.21 17.62 1.75
CA ARG A 34 5.75 17.48 1.71
C ARG A 34 5.21 18.65 0.92
N TYR A 35 4.57 18.37 -0.20
CA TYR A 35 3.99 19.38 -1.06
C TYR A 35 2.47 19.22 -1.04
N ARG A 36 1.76 20.34 -0.91
CA ARG A 36 0.33 20.43 -1.14
C ARG A 36 0.13 21.16 -2.46
N LEU A 37 -0.88 20.75 -3.20
CA LEU A 37 -1.27 21.47 -4.40
C LEU A 37 -1.69 22.89 -4.02
N ALA A 38 -1.28 23.87 -4.81
CA ALA A 38 -1.72 25.26 -4.65
C ALA A 38 -2.53 25.65 -5.90
N GLY A 39 -3.79 26.00 -5.70
CA GLY A 39 -4.74 26.31 -6.77
C GLY A 39 -5.35 25.08 -7.44
N ASP A 40 -6.10 25.29 -8.52
CA ASP A 40 -6.98 24.26 -9.12
C ASP A 40 -6.33 23.48 -10.27
N ALA A 41 -5.06 23.77 -10.58
CA ALA A 41 -4.32 23.10 -11.65
C ALA A 41 -3.82 21.72 -11.19
N ALA A 42 -4.72 20.74 -11.09
CA ALA A 42 -4.42 19.36 -10.72
C ALA A 42 -4.32 18.42 -11.94
N PRO A 43 -3.48 17.37 -11.89
CA PRO A 43 -3.60 16.27 -12.84
C PRO A 43 -4.96 15.57 -12.67
N ARG A 44 -5.45 14.95 -13.75
CA ARG A 44 -6.59 14.04 -13.65
C ARG A 44 -6.22 12.82 -12.78
N ILE A 45 -7.06 12.51 -11.81
CA ILE A 45 -6.92 11.39 -10.88
C ILE A 45 -8.16 10.51 -10.97
N ASP A 46 -7.89 9.21 -11.06
CA ASP A 46 -8.89 8.16 -11.07
C ASP A 46 -8.67 7.30 -9.82
N ALA A 47 -9.56 7.44 -8.85
CA ALA A 47 -9.54 6.61 -7.65
C ALA A 47 -10.29 5.30 -7.94
N ALA A 48 -9.64 4.15 -7.72
CA ALA A 48 -10.26 2.84 -7.86
C ALA A 48 -10.45 2.20 -6.49
N ILE A 49 -11.69 1.83 -6.17
CA ILE A 49 -12.07 1.08 -4.97
C ILE A 49 -12.46 -0.32 -5.43
N THR A 50 -11.58 -1.29 -5.20
CA THR A 50 -11.83 -2.70 -5.53
C THR A 50 -12.55 -3.40 -4.40
N CYS A 51 -13.59 -4.16 -4.71
CA CYS A 51 -14.34 -4.93 -3.74
C CYS A 51 -14.73 -6.30 -4.31
N CYS A 52 -14.79 -7.31 -3.44
CA CYS A 52 -15.18 -8.67 -3.73
C CYS A 52 -15.98 -9.25 -2.55
N GLY A 53 -17.19 -8.72 -2.35
CA GLY A 53 -18.15 -9.25 -1.37
C GLY A 53 -18.03 -8.67 0.05
N GLU A 54 -17.33 -7.56 0.22
CA GLU A 54 -17.38 -6.75 1.45
C GLU A 54 -18.77 -6.12 1.67
N ASP A 55 -19.02 -5.69 2.90
CA ASP A 55 -20.27 -5.03 3.26
C ASP A 55 -20.48 -3.73 2.47
N VAL A 56 -21.70 -3.53 1.96
CA VAL A 56 -22.04 -2.36 1.15
C VAL A 56 -21.75 -1.07 1.89
N ASP A 57 -22.08 -0.99 3.18
CA ASP A 57 -21.86 0.20 3.99
C ASP A 57 -20.35 0.54 4.07
N MET A 58 -19.49 -0.47 4.25
CA MET A 58 -18.03 -0.28 4.27
C MET A 58 -17.50 0.27 2.94
N ILE A 59 -18.01 -0.23 1.81
CA ILE A 59 -17.61 0.23 0.48
C ILE A 59 -18.07 1.67 0.27
N MET A 60 -19.31 1.98 0.66
CA MET A 60 -19.88 3.33 0.52
C MET A 60 -19.21 4.35 1.44
N ASP A 61 -18.83 3.96 2.66
CA ASP A 61 -18.04 4.80 3.57
C ASP A 61 -16.66 5.11 2.99
N THR A 62 -16.03 4.13 2.35
CA THR A 62 -14.74 4.33 1.65
C THR A 62 -14.90 5.27 0.45
N ALA A 63 -15.97 5.12 -0.32
CA ALA A 63 -16.29 6.01 -1.43
C ALA A 63 -16.56 7.44 -0.96
N ALA A 64 -17.29 7.61 0.14
CA ALA A 64 -17.55 8.91 0.75
C ALA A 64 -16.25 9.57 1.24
N GLY A 65 -15.42 8.84 2.00
CA GLY A 65 -14.11 9.36 2.44
C GLY A 65 -13.22 9.75 1.26
N THR A 66 -13.25 8.99 0.17
CA THR A 66 -12.53 9.33 -1.07
C THR A 66 -13.09 10.58 -1.73
N ALA A 67 -14.41 10.76 -1.78
CA ALA A 67 -15.07 11.92 -2.37
C ALA A 67 -14.77 13.23 -1.61
N THR A 68 -14.49 13.15 -0.31
CA THR A 68 -14.12 14.32 0.52
C THR A 68 -12.67 14.78 0.36
N GLN A 69 -11.86 14.11 -0.47
CA GLN A 69 -10.49 14.54 -0.73
C GLN A 69 -10.45 15.89 -1.45
N ASP A 70 -9.52 16.76 -1.05
CA ASP A 70 -9.31 18.09 -1.62
C ASP A 70 -8.68 18.01 -3.02
N ASN A 71 -9.50 17.64 -4.01
CA ASN A 71 -9.15 17.60 -5.42
C ASN A 71 -10.16 18.42 -6.23
N PRO A 72 -9.72 19.14 -7.29
CA PRO A 72 -10.63 19.82 -8.19
C PRO A 72 -11.62 18.82 -8.83
N PRO A 73 -12.94 19.10 -8.77
CA PRO A 73 -13.97 18.15 -9.17
C PRO A 73 -13.89 17.75 -10.65
N ASP A 74 -13.43 18.64 -11.52
CA ASP A 74 -13.30 18.36 -12.97
C ASP A 74 -12.17 17.37 -13.30
N CYS A 75 -11.26 17.17 -12.35
CA CYS A 75 -10.07 16.34 -12.47
C CYS A 75 -10.10 15.09 -11.57
N PHE A 76 -11.18 14.84 -10.82
CA PHE A 76 -11.26 13.71 -9.90
C PHE A 76 -12.47 12.82 -10.19
N ARG A 77 -12.23 11.51 -10.31
CA ARG A 77 -13.31 10.52 -10.48
C ARG A 77 -13.04 9.28 -9.63
N ILE A 78 -14.13 8.67 -9.16
CA ILE A 78 -14.10 7.46 -8.33
C ILE A 78 -14.76 6.32 -9.12
N PHE A 79 -14.10 5.17 -9.13
CA PHE A 79 -14.61 3.92 -9.70
C PHE A 79 -14.74 2.89 -8.59
N ILE A 80 -15.90 2.25 -8.52
CA ILE A 80 -16.12 1.06 -7.70
C ILE A 80 -16.02 -0.15 -8.62
N LEU A 81 -15.04 -1.02 -8.35
CA LEU A 81 -14.72 -2.20 -9.15
C LEU A 81 -15.14 -3.44 -8.37
N ASP A 82 -16.35 -3.93 -8.66
CA ASP A 82 -17.01 -5.00 -7.91
C ASP A 82 -16.92 -6.36 -8.62
N ASP A 83 -15.93 -7.16 -8.22
CA ASP A 83 -15.77 -8.54 -8.69
C ASP A 83 -16.87 -9.47 -8.14
N GLY A 84 -17.53 -9.07 -7.05
CA GLY A 84 -18.64 -9.81 -6.45
C GLY A 84 -19.97 -9.65 -7.18
N GLN A 85 -20.08 -8.70 -8.13
CA GLN A 85 -21.28 -8.43 -8.94
C GLN A 85 -22.55 -8.22 -8.10
N SER A 86 -22.42 -7.49 -6.99
CA SER A 86 -23.47 -7.19 -6.03
C SER A 86 -24.50 -6.22 -6.60
N SER A 87 -25.69 -6.72 -6.90
CA SER A 87 -26.82 -5.88 -7.33
C SER A 87 -27.24 -4.84 -6.28
N THR A 88 -27.02 -5.14 -5.00
CA THR A 88 -27.30 -4.21 -3.88
C THR A 88 -26.30 -3.05 -3.88
N LEU A 89 -25.02 -3.35 -4.10
CA LEU A 89 -23.98 -2.32 -4.20
C LEU A 89 -24.24 -1.41 -5.40
N CYS A 90 -24.54 -1.99 -6.57
CA CYS A 90 -24.87 -1.22 -7.77
C CYS A 90 -25.97 -0.17 -7.49
N LYS A 91 -27.08 -0.59 -6.86
CA LYS A 91 -28.17 0.31 -6.47
C LYS A 91 -27.75 1.36 -5.44
N ALA A 92 -26.89 1.01 -4.48
CA ALA A 92 -26.40 1.95 -3.48
C ALA A 92 -25.55 3.06 -4.12
N VAL A 93 -24.68 2.70 -5.07
CA VAL A 93 -23.86 3.65 -5.83
C VAL A 93 -24.72 4.56 -6.69
N GLU A 94 -25.71 4.00 -7.41
CA GLU A 94 -26.66 4.80 -8.21
C GLU A 94 -27.42 5.83 -7.36
N LYS A 95 -27.83 5.43 -6.15
CA LYS A 95 -28.50 6.32 -5.19
C LYS A 95 -27.54 7.39 -4.65
N TYR A 96 -26.31 7.01 -4.31
CA TYR A 96 -25.31 7.92 -3.75
C TYR A 96 -24.92 9.04 -4.72
N ASN A 97 -24.84 8.74 -6.01
CA ASN A 97 -24.59 9.73 -7.07
C ASN A 97 -25.66 10.85 -7.12
N GLN A 98 -26.78 10.70 -6.42
CA GLN A 98 -27.85 11.70 -6.33
C GLN A 98 -27.80 12.53 -5.03
N SER A 99 -27.02 12.15 -4.01
CA SER A 99 -27.27 12.59 -2.63
C SER A 99 -26.18 13.38 -1.91
N GLY A 100 -25.05 13.71 -2.54
CA GLY A 100 -24.08 14.71 -2.07
C GLY A 100 -23.77 14.75 -0.56
N ASP A 101 -22.74 14.00 -0.14
CA ASP A 101 -21.96 14.12 1.13
C ASP A 101 -22.61 13.54 2.42
N ILE A 102 -21.95 13.19 3.55
CA ILE A 102 -20.57 13.24 4.11
C ILE A 102 -20.50 12.06 5.09
N LEU A 103 -19.48 11.20 5.04
CA LEU A 103 -19.13 10.36 6.21
C LEU A 103 -17.61 10.23 6.32
N GLY A 104 -17.09 10.73 7.44
CA GLY A 104 -15.71 10.49 7.87
C GLY A 104 -15.61 9.20 8.67
N GLN A 105 -14.51 8.47 8.50
CA GLN A 105 -14.19 7.31 9.33
C GLN A 105 -12.72 7.27 9.70
N GLY A 106 -12.49 7.00 10.99
CA GLY A 106 -11.19 6.60 11.52
C GLY A 106 -11.10 5.08 11.62
N GLY A 107 -10.03 4.52 11.05
CA GLY A 107 -9.63 3.13 11.25
C GLY A 107 -8.18 3.04 11.75
N GLN A 108 -7.65 1.83 11.86
CA GLN A 108 -6.27 1.64 12.31
C GLN A 108 -5.28 1.64 11.16
N THR A 109 -4.08 2.12 11.44
CA THR A 109 -2.97 2.21 10.49
C THR A 109 -2.07 0.99 10.66
N HIS A 110 -1.66 0.37 9.55
CA HIS A 110 -0.67 -0.73 9.57
C HIS A 110 0.70 -0.21 10.04
N SER A 111 0.90 -0.13 11.36
CA SER A 111 2.03 0.56 11.99
C SER A 111 3.39 -0.01 11.59
N VAL A 112 3.56 -1.33 11.50
CA VAL A 112 4.88 -1.91 11.16
C VAL A 112 5.30 -1.58 9.72
N VAL A 113 4.37 -1.68 8.77
CA VAL A 113 4.68 -1.38 7.36
C VAL A 113 4.91 0.12 7.18
N ASN A 114 4.06 0.96 7.79
CA ASN A 114 4.11 2.41 7.58
C ASN A 114 5.20 3.11 8.40
N ASP A 115 5.47 2.65 9.62
CA ASP A 115 6.36 3.34 10.56
C ASP A 115 7.81 2.82 10.47
N LEU A 116 8.01 1.59 9.98
CA LEU A 116 9.32 0.96 9.92
C LEU A 116 9.72 0.52 8.50
N VAL A 117 8.96 -0.38 7.88
CA VAL A 117 9.39 -1.04 6.63
C VAL A 117 9.39 -0.08 5.43
N GLY A 118 8.34 0.73 5.27
CA GLY A 118 8.22 1.73 4.20
C GLY A 118 9.36 2.76 4.24
N PRO A 119 9.60 3.44 5.38
CA PRO A 119 10.72 4.37 5.54
C PRO A 119 12.09 3.74 5.23
N MET A 120 12.37 2.54 5.77
CA MET A 120 13.65 1.86 5.57
C MET A 120 13.87 1.49 4.10
N THR A 121 12.84 0.99 3.42
CA THR A 121 12.94 0.58 2.01
C THR A 121 13.01 1.78 1.07
N ASP A 122 12.41 2.93 1.40
CA ASP A 122 12.55 4.18 0.63
C ASP A 122 13.97 4.74 0.66
N ASP A 123 14.61 4.69 1.83
CA ASP A 123 15.99 5.09 1.98
C ASP A 123 16.91 4.22 1.09
N LEU A 124 16.62 2.93 0.99
CA LEU A 124 17.31 1.96 0.12
C LEU A 124 16.91 2.03 -1.36
N GLY A 125 15.81 2.72 -1.71
CA GLY A 125 15.28 2.76 -3.08
C GLY A 125 14.63 1.47 -3.54
N THR A 126 14.08 0.68 -2.60
CA THR A 126 13.46 -0.62 -2.84
C THR A 126 12.03 -0.69 -2.28
N VAL A 127 11.31 0.44 -2.30
CA VAL A 127 9.92 0.53 -1.86
C VAL A 127 9.06 -0.44 -2.64
N GLN A 128 8.07 -1.02 -1.96
CA GLN A 128 7.07 -1.89 -2.56
C GLN A 128 5.68 -1.31 -2.30
N CYS A 129 4.80 -1.43 -3.28
CA CYS A 129 3.37 -1.20 -3.11
C CYS A 129 2.76 -2.44 -2.43
N PHE A 130 2.03 -2.22 -1.34
CA PHE A 130 1.34 -3.26 -0.56
C PHE A 130 -0.20 -3.17 -0.72
N GLY A 131 -0.65 -2.84 -1.94
CA GLY A 131 -2.02 -3.14 -2.38
C GLY A 131 -3.06 -2.09 -2.05
N MET A 132 -2.82 -1.22 -1.07
CA MET A 132 -3.73 -0.13 -0.71
C MET A 132 -2.99 1.19 -0.50
N GLY A 133 -3.70 2.30 -0.70
CA GLY A 133 -3.21 3.65 -0.36
C GLY A 133 -2.04 4.13 -1.19
N TYR A 134 -1.87 3.61 -2.41
CA TYR A 134 -0.81 4.03 -3.32
C TYR A 134 -1.39 4.69 -4.57
N ILE A 135 -0.60 5.56 -5.19
CA ILE A 135 -0.91 6.24 -6.44
C ILE A 135 0.15 5.82 -7.46
N VAL A 136 -0.29 5.52 -8.67
CA VAL A 136 0.58 5.18 -9.78
C VAL A 136 0.26 6.07 -10.98
N ARG A 137 1.30 6.47 -11.72
CA ARG A 137 1.08 7.19 -12.98
C ARG A 137 0.51 6.23 -14.00
N ARG A 138 -0.60 6.61 -14.64
CA ARG A 138 -1.19 5.80 -15.72
C ARG A 138 -0.18 5.47 -16.82
N ALA A 139 0.64 6.43 -17.23
CA ALA A 139 1.69 6.20 -18.23
C ALA A 139 2.72 5.14 -17.79
N ALA A 140 3.03 5.05 -16.49
CA ALA A 140 3.94 4.02 -15.98
C ALA A 140 3.28 2.63 -15.99
N LEU A 141 1.99 2.54 -15.65
CA LEU A 141 1.24 1.29 -15.79
C LEU A 141 1.14 0.86 -17.25
N GLU A 142 0.85 1.77 -18.18
CA GLU A 142 0.74 1.45 -19.60
C GLU A 142 2.07 0.99 -20.18
N ASP A 143 3.19 1.59 -19.77
CA ASP A 143 4.54 1.22 -20.19
C ASP A 143 4.93 -0.21 -19.76
N ILE A 144 4.50 -0.64 -18.57
CA ILE A 144 4.72 -2.02 -18.10
C ILE A 144 3.67 -3.02 -18.61
N GLY A 145 2.68 -2.58 -19.40
CA GLY A 145 1.61 -3.43 -19.93
C GLY A 145 0.45 -3.68 -18.97
N GLY A 146 0.29 -2.86 -17.92
CA GLY A 146 -0.76 -2.97 -16.91
C GLY A 146 -0.30 -3.67 -15.63
N TYR A 147 -1.25 -3.96 -14.73
CA TYR A 147 -0.95 -4.69 -13.50
C TYR A 147 -0.53 -6.14 -13.81
N PRO A 148 0.58 -6.63 -13.22
CA PRO A 148 1.01 -8.02 -13.39
C PRO A 148 -0.09 -8.99 -12.96
N GLN A 149 -0.52 -9.85 -13.89
CA GLN A 149 -1.56 -10.86 -13.63
C GLN A 149 -0.92 -12.09 -12.96
N VAL A 150 -0.68 -12.00 -11.66
CA VAL A 150 -0.14 -13.07 -10.82
C VAL A 150 -1.17 -13.53 -9.81
N ASN A 151 -1.08 -14.79 -9.34
CA ASN A 151 -2.04 -15.35 -8.40
C ASN A 151 -2.02 -14.69 -7.00
N PHE A 152 -0.92 -14.02 -6.65
CA PHE A 152 -0.75 -13.32 -5.38
C PHE A 152 0.34 -12.24 -5.49
N GLY A 153 0.11 -11.08 -4.87
CA GLY A 153 1.11 -10.03 -4.70
C GLY A 153 1.33 -9.18 -5.94
N GLU A 154 0.30 -9.02 -6.77
CA GLU A 154 0.32 -8.22 -8.01
C GLU A 154 0.81 -6.79 -7.80
N ASP A 155 0.52 -6.22 -6.64
CA ASP A 155 0.97 -4.92 -6.13
C ASP A 155 2.49 -4.87 -5.90
N VAL A 156 3.03 -5.87 -5.21
CA VAL A 156 4.45 -6.03 -4.92
C VAL A 156 5.19 -6.28 -6.23
N PHE A 157 4.68 -7.18 -7.08
CA PHE A 157 5.26 -7.45 -8.40
C PHE A 157 5.22 -6.21 -9.30
N CYS A 158 4.15 -5.42 -9.28
CA CYS A 158 4.05 -4.17 -10.03
C CYS A 158 5.24 -3.24 -9.73
N SER A 159 5.63 -3.12 -8.47
CA SER A 159 6.80 -2.32 -8.06
C SER A 159 8.10 -2.81 -8.72
N HIS A 160 8.31 -4.13 -8.78
CA HIS A 160 9.50 -4.72 -9.41
C HIS A 160 9.54 -4.52 -10.92
N VAL A 161 8.40 -4.65 -11.59
CA VAL A 161 8.32 -4.42 -13.04
C VAL A 161 8.55 -2.94 -13.36
N LEU A 162 7.99 -2.03 -12.56
CA LEU A 162 8.25 -0.60 -12.65
C LEU A 162 9.76 -0.29 -12.56
N TYR A 163 10.46 -0.87 -11.57
CA TYR A 163 11.92 -0.73 -11.47
C TYR A 163 12.64 -1.28 -12.71
N GLY A 164 12.20 -2.44 -13.23
CA GLY A 164 12.76 -3.03 -14.44
C GLY A 164 12.63 -2.14 -15.68
N HIS A 165 11.57 -1.33 -15.74
CA HIS A 165 11.32 -0.33 -16.79
C HIS A 165 11.93 1.05 -16.48
N GLY A 166 12.71 1.18 -15.39
CA GLY A 166 13.38 2.43 -15.02
C GLY A 166 12.49 3.45 -14.30
N TRP A 167 11.26 3.09 -13.95
CA TRP A 167 10.41 3.92 -13.10
C TRP A 167 10.86 3.89 -11.64
N GLY A 168 10.68 5.01 -10.95
CA GLY A 168 10.92 5.12 -9.51
C GLY A 168 9.64 4.90 -8.70
N VAL A 169 9.77 4.20 -7.58
CA VAL A 169 8.73 4.09 -6.54
C VAL A 169 9.21 4.82 -5.29
N ALA A 170 8.27 5.46 -4.58
CA ALA A 170 8.57 6.27 -3.40
C ALA A 170 7.54 6.02 -2.30
N PHE A 171 7.98 6.06 -1.05
CA PHE A 171 7.10 5.97 0.12
C PHE A 171 6.82 7.36 0.69
N LEU A 172 5.55 7.68 0.92
CA LEU A 172 5.16 8.91 1.62
C LEU A 172 4.95 8.60 3.11
N ARG A 173 5.76 9.22 3.97
CA ARG A 173 5.69 9.09 5.44
C ARG A 173 4.56 9.95 6.02
N GLU A 174 3.34 9.74 5.56
CA GLU A 174 2.12 10.37 6.05
C GLU A 174 1.01 9.32 6.17
N ASN A 175 0.27 9.39 7.28
CA ASN A 175 -0.88 8.52 7.50
C ASN A 175 -2.09 9.14 6.79
N LEU A 176 -2.34 8.70 5.55
CA LEU A 176 -3.42 9.21 4.70
C LEU A 176 -4.58 8.23 4.52
N GLN A 177 -4.39 6.98 4.94
CA GLN A 177 -5.41 5.94 4.84
C GLN A 177 -5.42 5.11 6.12
N THR A 178 -6.62 4.72 6.50
CA THR A 178 -6.85 3.78 7.59
C THR A 178 -7.66 2.59 7.10
N GLY A 179 -7.31 1.40 7.57
CA GLY A 179 -7.98 0.16 7.19
C GLY A 179 -8.58 -0.57 8.37
N LEU A 180 -9.30 -1.64 8.07
CA LEU A 180 -9.82 -2.58 9.05
C LEU A 180 -8.93 -3.82 9.09
N ALA A 181 -8.58 -4.26 10.29
CA ALA A 181 -7.94 -5.55 10.49
C ALA A 181 -8.99 -6.67 10.42
N ALA A 182 -8.55 -7.89 10.11
CA ALA A 182 -9.41 -9.06 10.15
C ALA A 182 -10.09 -9.21 11.53
N GLY A 183 -11.42 -9.31 11.55
CA GLY A 183 -12.22 -9.22 12.78
C GLY A 183 -12.12 -10.44 13.72
N ASN A 184 -11.42 -11.50 13.33
CA ASN A 184 -11.19 -12.66 14.19
C ASN A 184 -9.86 -13.36 13.87
N PHE A 185 -9.39 -14.16 14.83
CA PHE A 185 -8.09 -14.84 14.75
C PHE A 185 -7.97 -15.77 13.53
N GLN A 186 -9.03 -16.49 13.17
CA GLN A 186 -9.00 -17.38 12.00
C GLN A 186 -8.82 -16.60 10.70
N ALA A 187 -9.48 -15.44 10.57
CA ALA A 187 -9.33 -14.55 9.43
C ALA A 187 -7.91 -13.95 9.36
N VAL A 188 -7.33 -13.55 10.50
CA VAL A 188 -5.91 -13.13 10.57
C VAL A 188 -4.98 -14.25 10.10
N LEU A 189 -5.18 -15.49 10.55
CA LEU A 189 -4.38 -16.63 10.10
C LEU A 189 -4.52 -16.86 8.61
N LYS A 190 -5.74 -16.90 8.07
CA LYS A 190 -5.97 -17.06 6.62
C LYS A 190 -5.28 -15.97 5.80
N GLN A 191 -5.34 -14.73 6.27
CA GLN A 191 -4.68 -13.58 5.64
C GLN A 191 -3.16 -13.76 5.62
N HIS A 192 -2.54 -14.08 6.77
CA HIS A 192 -1.08 -14.25 6.85
C HIS A 192 -0.58 -15.48 6.09
N MET A 193 -1.36 -16.57 6.06
CA MET A 193 -1.05 -17.77 5.27
C MET A 193 -1.09 -17.48 3.77
N ARG A 194 -1.95 -16.57 3.31
CA ARG A 194 -1.95 -16.10 1.93
C ARG A 194 -0.66 -15.33 1.60
N TRP A 195 -0.19 -14.50 2.52
CA TRP A 195 1.01 -13.66 2.35
C TRP A 195 2.34 -14.40 2.40
N LEU A 196 2.35 -15.61 2.98
CA LEU A 196 3.53 -16.44 3.09
C LEU A 196 3.33 -17.69 2.24
N PRO A 197 3.73 -17.67 0.96
CA PRO A 197 3.63 -18.84 0.08
C PRO A 197 4.29 -20.08 0.69
N SER A 198 5.34 -19.90 1.50
CA SER A 198 6.04 -20.98 2.20
C SER A 198 5.20 -21.70 3.27
N LEU A 199 4.11 -21.10 3.76
CA LEU A 199 3.22 -21.72 4.74
C LEU A 199 2.02 -22.44 4.09
N GLN A 200 1.79 -22.29 2.79
CA GLN A 200 0.63 -22.87 2.11
C GLN A 200 0.74 -24.39 1.91
N GLY A 201 1.84 -25.02 2.35
CA GLY A 201 2.11 -26.45 2.24
C GLY A 201 2.40 -27.16 3.57
N ILE A 202 2.02 -26.59 4.71
CA ILE A 202 2.07 -27.25 6.05
C ILE A 202 0.66 -27.64 6.47
#